data_AF-A0A2J8J0E8-F1
#
_entry.id   AF-A0A2J8J0E8-F1
#
_cell.length_a   1.000
_cell.length_b   1.000
_cell.length_c   1.000
_cell.angle_alpha   90.00
_cell.angle_beta   90.00
_cell.angle_gamma   90.00
#
_symmetry.space_group_name_H-M   'P 1'
#
loop_
_entity.id
_entity.type
_entity.pdbx_description
1 polymer ?
#
loop_
_entity_poly.entity_id
_entity_poly.type
_entity_poly.pdbx_seq_one_letter_code
_entity_poly.pdbx_strand_id
1 'polypeptide(L)'
;FPGWTALHEACNRGYYDVAKQLLAAGAEVNTKGLDDDTPLHDAANNGHYKIAPPPSLAEPLKELFRQQEAVRGKLRLQHSIEREKLIVSCEQEILRVHCRAARTIANQAVPFSACTMLLDSEVYNMPLESQGDENKSVRDRFNARQFISWLQDVDDKYDRMKTCLLMRQQHEAAALNAVQRMEWQLKVQELDPAGHKSLCVNEVP
;
A
#
# COMPACT_ATOMS: atom_id res chain seq x y z
N PHE A 1 -4.97 -27.16 3.39
CA PHE A 1 -4.97 -25.69 3.52
C PHE A 1 -6.32 -25.27 4.08
N PRO A 2 -6.46 -25.04 5.40
CA PRO A 2 -7.73 -24.54 5.94
C PRO A 2 -7.94 -23.09 5.46
N GLY A 3 -9.13 -22.78 4.95
CA GLY A 3 -9.53 -21.42 4.54
C GLY A 3 -9.32 -21.07 3.06
N TRP A 4 -8.26 -21.58 2.40
CA TRP A 4 -8.01 -21.29 0.97
C TRP A 4 -8.99 -22.03 0.06
N THR A 5 -9.85 -21.30 -0.65
CA THR A 5 -10.88 -21.88 -1.53
C THR A 5 -10.54 -21.74 -3.01
N ALA A 6 -11.25 -22.48 -3.87
CA ALA A 6 -11.15 -22.29 -5.32
C ALA A 6 -11.49 -20.85 -5.75
N LEU A 7 -12.33 -20.15 -4.97
CA LEU A 7 -12.68 -18.75 -5.21
C LEU A 7 -11.50 -17.81 -4.88
N HIS A 8 -10.71 -18.10 -3.83
CA HIS A 8 -9.45 -17.38 -3.55
C HIS A 8 -8.50 -17.49 -4.74
N GLU A 9 -8.24 -18.70 -5.24
CA GLU A 9 -7.34 -18.89 -6.39
C GLU A 9 -7.85 -18.18 -7.66
N ALA A 10 -9.15 -18.28 -7.95
CA ALA A 10 -9.74 -17.62 -9.12
C ALA A 10 -9.64 -16.08 -9.01
N CYS A 11 -9.86 -15.54 -7.81
CA CYS A 11 -9.73 -14.11 -7.54
C CYS A 11 -8.27 -13.65 -7.56
N ASN A 12 -7.34 -14.42 -7.00
CA ASN A 12 -5.91 -14.15 -6.95
C ASN A 12 -5.25 -14.15 -8.34
N ARG A 13 -5.74 -14.99 -9.27
CA ARG A 13 -5.27 -15.09 -10.66
C ARG A 13 -6.05 -14.25 -11.66
N GLY A 14 -7.18 -13.66 -11.24
CA GLY A 14 -8.05 -12.87 -12.11
C GLY A 14 -8.87 -13.69 -13.11
N TYR A 15 -9.13 -14.96 -12.81
CA TYR A 15 -9.93 -15.87 -13.63
C TYR A 15 -11.43 -15.55 -13.47
N TYR A 16 -11.85 -14.43 -14.07
CA TYR A 16 -13.21 -13.90 -13.94
C TYR A 16 -14.31 -14.92 -14.29
N ASP A 17 -14.17 -15.64 -15.39
CA ASP A 17 -15.18 -16.61 -15.82
C ASP A 17 -15.28 -17.80 -14.85
N VAL A 18 -14.15 -18.21 -14.26
CA VAL A 18 -14.09 -19.25 -13.24
C VAL A 18 -14.73 -18.76 -11.94
N ALA A 19 -14.38 -17.56 -11.47
CA ALA A 19 -14.99 -16.95 -10.29
C ALA A 19 -16.51 -16.82 -10.43
N LYS A 20 -16.99 -16.43 -11.62
CA LYS A 20 -18.43 -16.33 -11.92
C LYS A 20 -19.13 -17.69 -11.85
N GLN A 21 -18.52 -18.75 -12.38
CA GLN A 21 -19.07 -20.10 -12.28
C GLN A 21 -19.07 -20.62 -10.84
N LEU A 22 -18.00 -20.36 -10.07
CA LEU A 22 -17.92 -20.73 -8.66
C LEU A 22 -19.00 -20.06 -7.82
N LEU A 23 -19.25 -18.77 -8.04
CA LEU A 23 -20.34 -18.04 -7.39
C LEU A 23 -21.71 -18.58 -7.80
N ALA A 24 -21.92 -18.89 -9.09
CA ALA A 24 -23.16 -19.51 -9.57
C ALA A 24 -23.40 -20.91 -8.98
N ALA A 25 -22.33 -21.64 -8.63
CA ALA A 25 -22.38 -22.93 -7.95
C ALA A 25 -22.56 -22.80 -6.42
N GLY A 26 -22.68 -21.59 -5.87
CA GLY A 26 -22.90 -21.35 -4.46
C GLY A 26 -21.64 -21.28 -3.60
N ALA A 27 -20.47 -20.98 -4.19
CA ALA A 27 -19.26 -20.73 -3.40
C ALA A 27 -19.44 -19.57 -2.42
N GLU A 28 -19.05 -19.78 -1.16
CA GLU A 28 -19.14 -18.76 -0.11
C GLU A 28 -18.14 -17.62 -0.39
N VAL A 29 -18.69 -16.44 -0.68
CA VAL A 29 -17.94 -15.26 -1.15
C VAL A 29 -17.07 -14.64 -0.05
N ASN A 30 -17.43 -14.84 1.21
CA ASN A 30 -16.74 -14.26 2.36
C ASN A 30 -15.94 -15.29 3.16
N THR A 31 -15.61 -16.44 2.55
CA THR A 31 -14.76 -17.43 3.21
C THR A 31 -13.44 -16.77 3.59
N LYS A 32 -13.03 -16.91 4.84
CA LYS A 32 -11.76 -16.37 5.32
C LYS A 32 -10.63 -17.39 5.12
N GLY A 33 -9.54 -16.94 4.52
CA GLY A 33 -8.30 -17.65 4.35
C GLY A 33 -7.46 -17.68 5.64
N LEU A 34 -6.16 -17.94 5.48
CA LEU A 34 -5.23 -18.10 6.61
C LEU A 34 -4.97 -16.78 7.34
N ASP A 35 -5.06 -15.66 6.63
CA ASP A 35 -4.77 -14.32 7.16
C ASP A 35 -6.05 -13.49 7.37
N ASP A 36 -7.18 -14.18 7.60
CA ASP A 36 -8.52 -13.58 7.59
C ASP A 36 -8.88 -12.86 6.27
N ASP A 37 -8.12 -13.15 5.21
CA ASP A 37 -8.30 -12.65 3.86
C ASP A 37 -9.52 -13.28 3.19
N THR A 38 -10.18 -12.55 2.32
CA THR A 38 -11.32 -13.06 1.54
C THR A 38 -10.92 -13.12 0.08
N PRO A 39 -11.65 -13.86 -0.77
CA PRO A 39 -11.42 -13.83 -2.21
C PRO A 39 -11.43 -12.40 -2.79
N LEU A 40 -12.19 -11.48 -2.19
CA LEU A 40 -12.15 -10.08 -2.61
C LEU A 40 -10.82 -9.39 -2.27
N HIS A 41 -10.20 -9.71 -1.12
CA HIS A 41 -8.86 -9.23 -0.78
C HIS A 41 -7.84 -9.73 -1.80
N ASP A 42 -7.91 -11.00 -2.22
CA ASP A 42 -7.04 -11.55 -3.27
C ASP A 42 -7.20 -10.81 -4.60
N ALA A 43 -8.44 -10.63 -5.07
CA ALA A 43 -8.70 -9.92 -6.32
C ALA A 43 -8.25 -8.45 -6.23
N ALA A 44 -8.47 -7.80 -5.09
CA ALA A 44 -8.06 -6.42 -4.86
C ALA A 44 -6.53 -6.27 -4.80
N ASN A 45 -5.84 -7.15 -4.07
CA ASN A 45 -4.38 -7.16 -3.91
C ASN A 45 -3.67 -7.41 -5.25
N ASN A 46 -4.22 -8.27 -6.09
CA ASN A 46 -3.66 -8.62 -7.40
C ASN A 46 -4.21 -7.75 -8.56
N GLY A 47 -5.04 -6.75 -8.27
CA GLY A 47 -5.53 -5.80 -9.27
C GLY A 47 -6.48 -6.43 -10.30
N HIS A 48 -7.28 -7.41 -9.92
CA HIS A 48 -8.23 -8.09 -10.78
C HIS A 48 -9.63 -7.48 -10.68
N TYR A 49 -9.83 -6.35 -11.35
CA TYR A 49 -11.02 -5.49 -11.25
C TYR A 49 -11.92 -5.51 -12.48
N LYS A 50 -11.98 -6.63 -13.22
CA LYS A 50 -12.76 -6.69 -14.46
C LYS A 50 -14.27 -6.64 -14.14
N ILE A 51 -14.81 -5.44 -14.08
CA ILE A 51 -16.24 -5.19 -13.87
C ILE A 51 -16.80 -4.76 -15.23
N ALA A 52 -17.76 -5.52 -15.75
CA ALA A 52 -18.48 -5.17 -16.97
C ALA A 52 -19.71 -4.33 -16.62
N PRO A 53 -20.08 -3.33 -17.45
CA PRO A 53 -21.34 -2.61 -17.24
C PRO A 53 -22.53 -3.58 -17.38
N PRO A 54 -23.59 -3.41 -16.58
CA PRO A 54 -24.81 -4.20 -16.72
C PRO A 54 -25.34 -4.18 -18.17
N PRO A 55 -25.73 -5.34 -18.74
CA PRO A 55 -26.14 -5.44 -20.14
C PRO A 55 -27.43 -4.67 -20.44
N SER A 56 -28.28 -4.46 -19.42
CA SER A 56 -29.54 -3.71 -19.49
C SER A 56 -29.38 -2.20 -19.63
N LEU A 57 -28.17 -1.65 -19.43
CA LEU A 57 -27.94 -0.21 -19.55
C LEU A 57 -27.95 0.26 -21.00
N ALA A 58 -28.43 1.49 -21.22
CA ALA A 58 -28.27 2.20 -22.47
C ALA A 58 -26.77 2.43 -22.79
N GLU A 59 -26.40 2.43 -24.07
CA GLU A 59 -24.99 2.53 -24.47
C GLU A 59 -24.25 3.78 -23.92
N PRO A 60 -24.88 4.97 -23.84
CA PRO A 60 -24.22 6.12 -23.22
C PRO A 60 -23.85 5.91 -21.73
N LEU A 61 -24.66 5.16 -20.98
CA LEU A 61 -24.38 4.81 -19.58
C LEU A 61 -23.31 3.72 -19.47
N LYS A 62 -23.29 2.76 -20.41
CA LYS A 62 -22.21 1.77 -20.51
C LYS A 62 -20.86 2.45 -20.75
N GLU A 63 -20.84 3.46 -21.61
CA GLU A 63 -19.63 4.22 -21.91
C GLU A 63 -19.15 5.04 -20.70
N LEU A 64 -20.05 5.76 -20.03
CA LEU A 64 -19.73 6.46 -18.78
C LEU A 64 -19.19 5.50 -17.72
N PHE A 65 -19.79 4.32 -17.57
CA PHE A 65 -19.32 3.28 -16.65
C PHE A 65 -17.88 2.86 -16.95
N ARG A 66 -17.55 2.58 -18.22
CA ARG A 66 -16.17 2.20 -18.61
C ARG A 66 -15.17 3.31 -18.29
N GLN A 67 -15.53 4.57 -18.54
CA GLN A 67 -14.69 5.72 -18.22
C GLN A 67 -14.48 5.85 -16.71
N GLN A 68 -15.54 5.75 -15.92
CA GLN A 68 -15.47 5.79 -14.46
C GLN A 68 -14.65 4.62 -13.90
N GLU A 69 -14.76 3.42 -14.47
CA GLU A 69 -13.92 2.28 -14.09
C GLU A 69 -12.45 2.46 -14.44
N ALA A 70 -12.13 3.07 -15.58
CA ALA A 70 -10.75 3.39 -15.93
C ALA A 70 -10.12 4.33 -14.89
N VAL A 71 -10.87 5.33 -14.43
CA VAL A 71 -10.42 6.25 -13.36
C VAL A 71 -10.27 5.52 -12.02
N ARG A 72 -11.26 4.69 -11.63
CA ARG A 72 -11.17 3.85 -10.42
C ARG A 72 -9.97 2.92 -10.46
N GLY A 73 -9.67 2.32 -11.62
CA GLY A 73 -8.52 1.47 -11.84
C GLY A 73 -7.19 2.21 -11.64
N LYS A 74 -7.05 3.42 -12.20
CA LYS A 74 -5.86 4.27 -12.01
C LYS A 74 -5.65 4.63 -10.54
N LEU A 75 -6.71 5.03 -9.83
CA LEU A 75 -6.62 5.37 -8.40
C LEU A 75 -6.20 4.17 -7.55
N ARG A 76 -6.81 3.00 -7.79
CA ARG A 76 -6.44 1.75 -7.09
C ARG A 76 -4.99 1.34 -7.35
N LEU A 77 -4.51 1.46 -8.59
CA LEU A 77 -3.12 1.20 -8.93
C LEU A 77 -2.17 2.19 -8.21
N GLN A 78 -2.51 3.47 -8.18
CA GLN A 78 -1.74 4.47 -7.44
C GLN A 78 -1.67 4.11 -5.95
N HIS A 79 -2.79 3.77 -5.33
CA HIS A 79 -2.84 3.37 -3.92
C HIS A 79 -1.98 2.14 -3.62
N SER A 80 -2.01 1.15 -4.51
CA SER A 80 -1.16 -0.04 -4.40
C SER A 80 0.33 0.31 -4.51
N ILE A 81 0.72 1.17 -5.46
CA ILE A 81 2.11 1.62 -5.63
C ILE A 81 2.61 2.35 -4.38
N GLU A 82 1.78 3.22 -3.81
CA GLU A 82 2.14 3.96 -2.60
C GLU A 82 2.29 3.04 -1.38
N ARG A 83 1.45 2.00 -1.26
CA ARG A 83 1.59 0.96 -0.24
C ARG A 83 2.93 0.24 -0.37
N GLU A 84 3.27 -0.23 -1.57
CA GLU A 84 4.53 -0.93 -1.84
C GLU A 84 5.74 -0.03 -1.56
N LYS A 85 5.68 1.25 -1.95
CA LYS A 85 6.73 2.23 -1.63
C LYS A 85 6.92 2.40 -0.12
N LEU A 86 5.84 2.41 0.65
CA LEU A 86 5.90 2.52 2.11
C LEU A 86 6.54 1.28 2.73
N ILE A 87 6.16 0.08 2.28
CA ILE A 87 6.74 -1.20 2.73
C ILE A 87 8.23 -1.23 2.44
N VAL A 88 8.65 -0.97 1.20
CA VAL A 88 10.06 -0.97 0.80
C VAL A 88 10.85 0.07 1.59
N SER A 89 10.28 1.25 1.85
CA SER A 89 10.94 2.27 2.68
C SER A 89 11.17 1.79 4.11
N CYS A 90 10.16 1.12 4.71
CA CYS A 90 10.26 0.51 6.04
C CYS A 90 11.35 -0.54 6.10
N GLU A 91 11.32 -1.50 5.18
CA GLU A 91 12.32 -2.57 5.08
C GLU A 91 13.75 -2.02 4.94
N GLN A 92 13.95 -1.00 4.10
CA GLN A 92 15.24 -0.35 3.97
C GLN A 92 15.71 0.34 5.27
N GLU A 93 14.79 0.93 6.04
CA GLU A 93 15.14 1.59 7.29
C GLU A 93 15.47 0.58 8.39
N ILE A 94 14.73 -0.53 8.47
CA ILE A 94 15.08 -1.69 9.30
C ILE A 94 16.49 -2.18 8.94
N LEU A 95 16.80 -2.38 7.66
CA LEU A 95 18.14 -2.76 7.20
C LEU A 95 19.21 -1.75 7.64
N ARG A 96 18.93 -0.44 7.55
CA ARG A 96 19.87 0.60 8.03
C ARG A 96 20.12 0.50 9.55
N VAL A 97 19.08 0.21 10.34
CA VAL A 97 19.21 0.00 11.80
C VAL A 97 20.07 -1.23 12.10
N HIS A 98 19.84 -2.35 11.41
CA HIS A 98 20.69 -3.54 11.53
C HIS A 98 22.15 -3.28 11.11
N CYS A 99 22.37 -2.59 9.98
CA CYS A 99 23.72 -2.20 9.54
C CYS A 99 24.41 -1.26 10.53
N ARG A 100 23.66 -0.37 11.19
CA ARG A 100 24.18 0.46 12.28
C ARG A 100 24.61 -0.40 13.47
N ALA A 101 23.75 -1.31 13.93
CA ALA A 101 24.06 -2.20 15.03
C ALA A 101 25.30 -3.07 14.76
N ALA A 102 25.39 -3.68 13.58
CA ALA A 102 26.52 -4.50 13.16
C ALA A 102 27.85 -3.70 13.20
N ARG A 103 27.85 -2.45 12.72
CA ARG A 103 29.02 -1.57 12.80
C ARG A 103 29.43 -1.26 14.23
N THR A 104 28.47 -0.96 15.11
CA THR A 104 28.75 -0.72 16.53
C THR A 104 29.34 -1.96 17.20
N ILE A 105 28.84 -3.17 16.88
CA ILE A 105 29.41 -4.44 17.38
C ILE A 105 30.84 -4.64 16.88
N ALA A 106 31.12 -4.28 15.63
CA ALA A 106 32.45 -4.35 15.02
C ALA A 106 33.39 -3.20 15.46
N ASN A 107 32.96 -2.32 16.38
CA ASN A 107 33.68 -1.11 16.78
C ASN A 107 34.06 -0.18 15.60
N GLN A 108 33.21 -0.16 14.57
CA GLN A 108 33.36 0.67 13.39
C GLN A 108 32.49 1.91 13.50
N ALA A 109 33.11 3.09 13.46
CA ALA A 109 32.39 4.37 13.54
C ALA A 109 31.65 4.71 12.24
N VAL A 110 32.16 4.26 11.08
CA VAL A 110 31.70 4.65 9.74
C VAL A 110 31.44 3.42 8.85
N PRO A 111 30.49 3.49 7.90
CA PRO A 111 30.25 2.40 6.96
C PRO A 111 31.41 2.28 5.97
N PHE A 112 31.73 1.06 5.53
CA PHE A 112 32.59 0.87 4.37
C PHE A 112 31.90 1.43 3.12
N SER A 113 32.35 2.59 2.67
CA SER A 113 32.00 3.17 1.38
C SER A 113 33.29 3.52 0.65
N ALA A 114 33.22 3.60 -0.68
CA ALA A 114 34.35 4.09 -1.47
C ALA A 114 34.86 5.44 -0.94
N CYS A 115 33.97 6.35 -0.54
CA CYS A 115 34.34 7.63 0.06
C CYS A 115 35.05 7.50 1.43
N THR A 116 34.68 6.50 2.23
CA THR A 116 35.30 6.25 3.55
C THR A 116 36.68 5.63 3.40
N MET A 117 36.84 4.71 2.45
CA MET A 117 38.16 4.13 2.13
C MET A 117 39.09 5.14 1.46
N LEU A 118 38.55 6.09 0.68
CA LEU A 118 39.31 7.19 0.08
C LEU A 118 39.80 8.19 1.14
N LEU A 119 38.97 8.51 2.14
CA LEU A 119 39.34 9.31 3.32
C LEU A 119 40.53 8.73 4.10
N ASP A 120 40.57 7.40 4.27
CA ASP A 120 41.69 6.70 4.92
C ASP A 120 42.94 6.61 4.02
N SER A 121 42.79 6.78 2.69
CA SER A 121 43.87 6.69 1.70
C SER A 121 44.51 8.03 1.31
N GLU A 122 43.87 9.16 1.62
CA GLU A 122 44.43 10.48 1.33
C GLU A 122 45.67 10.74 2.21
N VAL A 123 46.82 10.70 1.55
CA VAL A 123 48.21 10.88 2.04
C VAL A 123 48.48 12.26 2.71
N TYR A 124 47.45 13.06 2.99
CA TYR A 124 47.53 14.42 3.53
C TYR A 124 46.90 14.61 4.92
N ASN A 125 46.69 13.56 5.71
CA ASN A 125 46.52 13.74 7.15
C ASN A 125 47.89 14.07 7.78
N MET A 126 48.21 15.37 7.88
CA MET A 126 49.21 15.85 8.83
C MET A 126 48.81 15.31 10.22
N PRO A 127 49.68 14.56 10.93
CA PRO A 127 49.33 14.06 12.24
C PRO A 127 49.12 15.26 13.16
N LEU A 128 47.88 15.50 13.57
CA LEU A 128 47.62 16.32 14.75
C LEU A 128 48.12 15.51 15.94
N GLU A 129 49.16 16.01 16.59
CA GLU A 129 49.70 15.43 17.82
C GLU A 129 48.59 15.31 18.87
N SER A 130 48.37 14.06 19.27
CA SER A 130 47.67 13.52 20.43
C SER A 130 47.09 14.52 21.44
N GLN A 131 45.77 14.46 21.62
CA GLN A 131 45.24 14.27 22.97
C GLN A 131 44.64 12.88 23.05
N GLY A 132 45.24 12.04 23.89
CA GLY A 132 44.73 10.72 24.19
C GLY A 132 43.31 10.86 24.72
N ASP A 133 42.36 10.35 23.95
CA ASP A 133 41.02 10.14 24.46
C ASP A 133 40.98 8.75 25.08
N GLU A 134 41.65 8.62 26.24
CA GLU A 134 41.45 7.52 27.20
C GLU A 134 39.98 7.45 27.69
N ASN A 135 39.10 8.34 27.19
CA ASN A 135 37.66 8.34 27.35
C ASN A 135 36.86 7.74 26.17
N LYS A 136 37.45 6.93 25.28
CA LYS A 136 36.68 5.86 24.57
C LYS A 136 36.31 4.73 25.56
N SER A 137 35.76 5.15 26.70
CA SER A 137 35.51 4.39 27.90
C SER A 137 34.22 3.63 27.71
N VAL A 138 34.28 2.39 27.23
CA VAL A 138 33.35 1.26 27.51
C VAL A 138 31.87 1.47 27.13
N ARG A 139 31.44 2.69 26.80
CA ARG A 139 30.06 3.18 26.65
C ARG A 139 29.53 3.09 25.23
N ASP A 140 30.41 2.91 24.24
CA ASP A 140 30.05 2.61 22.85
C ASP A 140 29.91 1.10 22.58
N ARG A 141 29.85 0.28 23.64
CA ARG A 141 29.49 -1.13 23.49
C ARG A 141 28.03 -1.23 23.07
N PHE A 142 27.81 -1.98 21.99
CA PHE A 142 26.48 -2.34 21.53
C PHE A 142 25.57 -2.73 22.72
N ASN A 143 24.42 -2.07 22.82
CA ASN A 143 23.42 -2.33 23.84
C ASN A 143 22.14 -2.83 23.17
N ALA A 144 21.74 -4.06 23.49
CA ALA A 144 20.54 -4.68 22.92
C ALA A 144 19.26 -3.87 23.17
N ARG A 145 19.14 -3.19 24.33
CA ARG A 145 17.99 -2.30 24.61
C ARG A 145 17.98 -1.09 23.68
N GLN A 146 19.15 -0.55 23.37
CA GLN A 146 19.29 0.58 22.46
C GLN A 146 18.91 0.19 21.02
N PHE A 147 19.28 -1.02 20.60
CA PHE A 147 18.88 -1.57 19.30
C PHE A 147 17.36 -1.77 19.20
N ILE A 148 16.72 -2.34 20.24
CA ILE A 148 15.26 -2.49 20.31
C ILE A 148 14.58 -1.12 20.24
N SER A 149 15.10 -0.11 20.96
CA SER A 149 14.57 1.25 20.89
C SER A 149 14.63 1.82 19.46
N TRP A 150 15.72 1.60 18.72
CA TRP A 150 15.81 2.07 17.33
C TRP A 150 14.80 1.38 16.41
N LEU A 151 14.52 0.09 16.61
CA LEU A 151 13.48 -0.60 15.85
C LEU A 151 12.10 -0.04 16.20
N GLN A 152 11.82 0.21 17.48
CA GLN A 152 10.56 0.83 17.90
C GLN A 152 10.36 2.21 17.29
N ASP A 153 11.41 3.03 17.20
CA ASP A 153 11.34 4.35 16.55
C ASP A 153 10.95 4.23 15.06
N VAL A 154 11.43 3.18 14.37
CA VAL A 154 11.06 2.86 12.98
C VAL A 154 9.61 2.41 12.92
N ASP A 155 9.18 1.48 13.75
CA ASP A 155 7.79 1.00 13.80
C ASP A 155 6.82 2.16 14.03
N ASP A 156 7.06 2.97 15.06
CA ASP A 156 6.25 4.14 15.40
C ASP A 156 6.17 5.15 14.26
N LYS A 157 7.27 5.35 13.52
CA LYS A 157 7.33 6.23 12.35
C LYS A 157 6.46 5.69 11.22
N TYR A 158 6.60 4.41 10.87
CA TYR A 158 5.86 3.81 9.76
C TYR A 158 4.39 3.58 10.08
N ASP A 159 4.03 3.38 11.35
CA ASP A 159 2.62 3.34 11.79
C ASP A 159 1.94 4.70 11.62
N ARG A 160 2.62 5.80 11.98
CA ARG A 160 2.10 7.16 11.71
C ARG A 160 1.95 7.40 10.21
N MET A 161 2.97 7.05 9.42
CA MET A 161 2.93 7.23 7.95
C MET A 161 1.82 6.39 7.31
N LYS A 162 1.65 5.13 7.74
CA LYS A 162 0.58 4.23 7.30
C LYS A 162 -0.79 4.80 7.62
N THR A 163 -0.99 5.31 8.84
CA THR A 163 -2.25 5.92 9.26
C THR A 163 -2.60 7.13 8.39
N CYS A 164 -1.65 8.03 8.16
CA CYS A 164 -1.84 9.19 7.28
C CYS A 164 -2.13 8.75 5.83
N LEU A 165 -1.43 7.74 5.33
CA LEU A 165 -1.63 7.20 3.98
C LEU A 165 -3.05 6.67 3.81
N LEU A 166 -3.52 5.84 4.75
CA LEU A 166 -4.85 5.23 4.71
C LEU A 166 -5.96 6.28 4.78
N MET A 167 -5.82 7.27 5.68
CA MET A 167 -6.78 8.37 5.78
C MET A 167 -6.90 9.14 4.45
N ARG A 168 -5.76 9.49 3.82
CA ARG A 168 -5.77 10.15 2.51
C ARG A 168 -6.43 9.28 1.44
N GLN A 169 -6.06 8.00 1.35
CA GLN A 169 -6.63 7.10 0.35
C GLN A 169 -8.14 6.93 0.52
N GLN A 170 -8.64 6.93 1.76
CA GLN A 170 -10.07 6.94 2.07
C GLN A 170 -10.75 8.21 1.57
N HIS A 171 -10.15 9.39 1.82
CA HIS A 171 -10.68 10.66 1.31
C HIS A 171 -10.70 10.72 -0.23
N GLU A 172 -9.64 10.24 -0.88
CA GLU A 172 -9.56 10.19 -2.35
C GLU A 172 -10.61 9.26 -2.95
N ALA A 173 -10.80 8.07 -2.37
CA ALA A 173 -11.82 7.13 -2.81
C ALA A 173 -13.24 7.68 -2.59
N ALA A 174 -13.50 8.31 -1.43
CA ALA A 174 -14.79 8.93 -1.13
C ALA A 174 -15.09 10.10 -2.07
N ALA A 175 -14.10 10.96 -2.34
CA ALA A 175 -14.24 12.08 -3.27
C ALA A 175 -14.52 11.59 -4.69
N LEU A 176 -13.77 10.58 -5.17
CA LEU A 176 -14.01 9.99 -6.48
C LEU A 176 -15.42 9.37 -6.56
N ASN A 177 -15.85 8.64 -5.54
CA ASN A 177 -17.20 8.08 -5.49
C ASN A 177 -18.28 9.16 -5.59
N ALA A 178 -18.15 10.25 -4.84
CA ALA A 178 -19.09 11.37 -4.87
C ALA A 178 -19.19 12.00 -6.27
N VAL A 179 -18.05 12.28 -6.90
CA VAL A 179 -18.00 12.83 -8.27
C VAL A 179 -18.69 11.88 -9.25
N GLN A 180 -18.33 10.59 -9.21
CA GLN A 180 -18.89 9.60 -10.13
C GLN A 180 -20.39 9.40 -9.95
N ARG A 181 -20.91 9.48 -8.71
CA ARG A 181 -22.35 9.44 -8.44
C ARG A 181 -23.07 10.65 -9.03
N MET A 182 -22.51 11.86 -8.88
CA MET A 182 -23.09 13.07 -9.45
C MET A 182 -23.09 13.03 -10.98
N GLU A 183 -21.98 12.67 -11.61
CA GLU A 183 -21.87 12.49 -13.06
C GLU A 183 -22.89 11.47 -13.58
N TRP A 184 -23.05 10.35 -12.86
CA TRP A 184 -24.03 9.32 -13.21
C TRP A 184 -25.46 9.86 -13.14
N GLN A 185 -25.82 10.54 -12.05
CA GLN A 185 -27.15 11.14 -11.89
C GLN A 185 -27.46 12.15 -12.99
N LEU A 186 -26.52 13.04 -13.30
CA LEU A 186 -26.64 13.98 -14.41
C LEU A 186 -26.84 13.24 -15.73
N LYS A 187 -26.06 12.18 -15.98
CA LYS A 187 -26.18 11.42 -17.22
C LYS A 187 -27.52 10.71 -17.37
N VAL A 188 -28.06 10.17 -16.28
CA VAL A 188 -29.40 9.58 -16.27
C VAL A 188 -30.46 10.65 -16.56
N GLN A 189 -30.35 11.85 -15.96
CA GLN A 189 -31.27 12.96 -16.19
C GLN A 189 -31.23 13.48 -17.64
N GLU A 190 -30.06 13.53 -18.26
CA GLU A 190 -29.91 13.89 -19.69
C GLU A 190 -30.65 12.92 -20.62
N LEU A 191 -30.69 11.63 -20.25
CA LEU A 191 -31.28 10.56 -21.06
C LEU A 191 -32.79 10.39 -20.84
N ASP A 192 -33.32 10.81 -19.69
CA ASP A 192 -34.76 10.87 -19.40
C ASP A 192 -35.18 12.22 -18.79
N PRO A 193 -35.36 13.26 -19.62
CA PRO A 193 -35.79 14.59 -19.16
C PRO A 193 -37.24 14.63 -18.63
N ALA A 194 -38.05 13.62 -18.94
CA ALA A 194 -39.49 13.60 -18.65
C ALA A 194 -39.81 13.09 -17.24
N GLY A 195 -38.90 12.33 -16.61
CA GLY A 195 -39.00 11.85 -15.23
C GLY A 195 -38.76 12.91 -14.14
N HIS A 196 -38.53 14.18 -14.50
CA HIS A 196 -38.13 15.27 -13.60
C HIS A 196 -39.28 15.84 -12.74
N LYS A 197 -40.14 14.98 -12.19
CA LYS A 197 -41.01 15.34 -11.06
C LYS A 197 -40.54 14.60 -9.82
N SER A 198 -39.76 15.32 -9.01
CA SER A 198 -39.54 15.09 -7.59
C SER A 198 -38.90 13.74 -7.21
N LEU A 199 -37.57 13.71 -7.16
CA LEU A 199 -36.86 12.85 -6.21
C LEU A 199 -35.96 13.72 -5.35
N CYS A 200 -36.51 14.10 -4.20
CA CYS A 200 -35.83 14.72 -3.09
C CYS A 200 -34.85 13.73 -2.45
N VAL A 201 -33.56 14.09 -2.48
CA VAL A 201 -32.39 13.84 -1.59
C VAL A 201 -32.25 12.51 -0.81
N ASN A 202 -33.29 11.79 -0.44
CA ASN A 202 -33.21 10.63 0.44
C ASN A 202 -33.89 9.43 -0.23
N GLU A 203 -33.15 8.70 -1.06
CA GLU A 203 -33.25 7.24 -1.24
C GLU A 203 -32.49 6.84 -2.53
N VAL A 204 -31.27 6.35 -2.33
CA VAL A 204 -30.67 5.33 -3.20
C VAL A 204 -29.95 4.35 -2.26
N PRO A 205 -30.14 3.02 -2.40
CA PRO A 205 -29.46 1.99 -1.62
C PRO A 205 -27.93 2.08 -1.65
#